data_AF-A0A7Y2HQP2-F1
#
_entry.id   AF-A0A7Y2HQP2-F1
#
_cell.length_a   1.000
_cell.length_b   1.000
_cell.length_c   1.000
_cell.angle_alpha   90.00
_cell.angle_beta   90.00
_cell.angle_gamma   90.00
#
_symmetry.space_group_name_H-M   'P 1'
#
loop_
_entity.id
_entity.type
_entity.pdbx_description
1 polymer ?
#
loop_
_entity_poly.entity_id
_entity_poly.type
_entity_poly.pdbx_seq_one_letter_code
_entity_poly.pdbx_strand_id
1 'polypeptide(L)'
;AAVGIPGTVAGLARLHAEHGVLPWPNVVGPALALARDGFSLNPGEAARWAASAELLRGSPSVAALLLGEDGAVPTAGERILQPRLARVFEALASDGPEVFYRGWVADSIAADLGRSGGYVTREDLSGYRALDAVMARGRIADLEVVGSWLPAGGATSIEALQILDRAGVGPTSGPGEWARGLATALTYAYQDRERVQGHPPTRAAAWITSDSLARRHGRELGSAASGPSDADEPEHTTHVAVVDADGFAVALTQSLGPSFGAAVATSSLGFLYASTLGGYLAEGGPGTRAWSSQSPLIVLRDGEPVLTLGGGGGRRIISSAVAVVARFASGESLADGLAASRLHPADTTVYLDDTWSDAAADGLRSAGWRVERRERSYFARLNGIARGPGGTWQGVADPVWADGAAAGPLRPGG
;
A
#
# COMPACT_ATOMS: atom_id res chain seq x y z
N ALA A 1 -0.13 15.37 -14.08
CA ALA A 1 -0.16 14.97 -12.66
C ALA A 1 0.25 16.16 -11.80
N ALA A 2 -0.41 16.41 -10.67
CA ALA A 2 0.04 17.42 -9.71
C ALA A 2 0.90 16.77 -8.61
N VAL A 3 2.05 17.38 -8.35
CA VAL A 3 2.99 16.99 -7.31
C VAL A 3 2.55 17.59 -5.99
N GLY A 4 2.37 16.75 -4.97
CA GLY A 4 2.17 17.16 -3.59
C GLY A 4 3.48 17.19 -2.80
N ILE A 5 3.41 17.70 -1.58
CA ILE A 5 4.59 17.78 -0.69
C ILE A 5 5.03 16.36 -0.27
N PRO A 6 6.29 15.96 -0.49
CA PRO A 6 6.78 14.64 -0.07
C PRO A 6 6.73 14.47 1.45
N GLY A 7 5.94 13.49 1.92
CA GLY A 7 5.67 13.29 3.35
C GLY A 7 6.53 12.24 4.06
N THR A 8 7.23 11.37 3.31
CA THR A 8 7.90 10.18 3.86
C THR A 8 8.95 10.53 4.92
N VAL A 9 9.78 11.55 4.67
CA VAL A 9 10.85 11.93 5.61
C VAL A 9 10.28 12.40 6.94
N ALA A 10 9.28 13.29 6.94
CA ALA A 10 8.64 13.76 8.16
C ALA A 10 7.93 12.63 8.91
N GLY A 11 7.27 11.70 8.19
CA GLY A 11 6.61 10.55 8.80
C GLY A 11 7.59 9.62 9.51
N LEU A 12 8.68 9.24 8.84
CA LEU A 12 9.72 8.39 9.40
C LEU A 12 10.50 9.09 10.54
N ALA A 13 10.78 10.38 10.40
CA ALA A 13 11.42 11.18 11.44
C ALA A 13 10.56 11.25 12.70
N ARG A 14 9.24 11.44 12.55
CA ARG A 14 8.31 11.44 13.68
C ARG A 14 8.23 10.07 14.35
N LEU A 15 8.07 8.99 13.57
CA LEU A 15 8.09 7.62 14.09
C LEU A 15 9.39 7.34 14.87
N HIS A 16 10.53 7.78 14.34
CA HIS A 16 11.83 7.64 14.99
C HIS A 16 11.93 8.47 16.29
N ALA A 17 11.44 9.70 16.30
CA ALA A 17 11.46 10.54 17.50
C ALA A 17 10.55 9.98 18.62
N GLU A 18 9.42 9.38 18.26
CA GLU A 18 8.44 8.84 19.22
C GLU A 18 8.79 7.43 19.72
N HIS A 19 9.39 6.59 18.86
CA HIS A 19 9.56 5.15 19.13
C HIS A 19 10.96 4.59 18.81
N GLY A 20 11.84 5.39 18.20
CA GLY A 20 13.17 4.95 17.78
C GLY A 20 14.15 4.85 18.95
N VAL A 21 14.94 3.78 18.95
CA VAL A 21 15.98 3.54 19.97
C VAL A 21 17.41 3.70 19.41
N LEU A 22 17.59 3.56 18.10
CA LEU A 22 18.88 3.75 17.45
C LEU A 22 19.10 5.23 17.11
N PRO A 23 20.33 5.76 17.11
CA PRO A 23 20.61 7.09 16.59
C PRO A 23 20.13 7.25 15.13
N TRP A 24 19.52 8.38 14.79
CA TRP A 24 19.02 8.66 13.44
C TRP A 24 20.03 8.39 12.30
N PRO A 25 21.32 8.77 12.42
CA PRO A 25 22.31 8.46 11.38
C PRO A 25 22.49 6.96 11.12
N ASN A 26 22.33 6.12 12.15
CA ASN A 26 22.42 4.66 12.02
C ASN A 26 21.22 4.08 11.26
N VAL A 27 20.06 4.73 11.34
CA VAL A 27 18.85 4.33 10.62
C VAL A 27 18.93 4.73 9.14
N VAL A 28 19.47 5.92 8.83
CA VAL A 28 19.65 6.40 7.45
C VAL A 28 20.84 5.76 6.73
N GLY A 29 21.89 5.41 7.48
CA GLY A 29 23.17 4.91 6.97
C GLY A 29 23.09 3.80 5.93
N PRO A 30 22.26 2.74 6.11
CA PRO A 30 22.12 1.68 5.10
C PRO A 30 21.60 2.19 3.75
N ALA A 31 20.63 3.09 3.74
CA ALA A 31 20.12 3.70 2.51
C ALA A 31 21.15 4.61 1.84
N LEU A 32 21.93 5.36 2.63
CA LEU A 32 23.07 6.14 2.14
C LEU A 32 24.11 5.25 1.47
N ALA A 33 24.49 4.13 2.10
CA ALA A 33 25.46 3.19 1.54
C ALA A 33 24.97 2.61 0.21
N LEU A 34 23.70 2.19 0.13
CA LEU A 34 23.11 1.69 -1.11
C LEU A 34 23.08 2.76 -2.22
N ALA A 35 22.78 4.02 -1.90
CA ALA A 35 22.77 5.09 -2.90
C ALA A 35 24.18 5.47 -3.38
N ARG A 36 25.17 5.47 -2.48
CA ARG A 36 26.56 5.86 -2.76
C ARG A 36 27.33 4.73 -3.46
N ASP A 37 27.27 3.53 -2.88
CA ASP A 37 28.03 2.37 -3.30
C ASP A 37 27.24 1.55 -4.34
N GLY A 38 25.96 1.80 -4.50
CA GLY A 38 25.12 1.14 -5.49
C GLY A 38 24.71 -0.28 -5.13
N PHE A 39 23.80 -0.81 -5.93
CA PHE A 39 23.24 -2.15 -5.79
C PHE A 39 22.98 -2.79 -7.16
N SER A 40 22.92 -4.11 -7.19
CA SER A 40 22.59 -4.86 -8.41
C SER A 40 21.08 -4.78 -8.68
N LEU A 41 20.68 -4.39 -9.88
CA LEU A 41 19.28 -4.37 -10.29
C LEU A 41 18.75 -5.81 -10.41
N ASN A 42 17.67 -6.13 -9.68
CA ASN A 42 17.08 -7.45 -9.77
C ASN A 42 16.29 -7.63 -11.10
N PRO A 43 16.05 -8.88 -11.55
CA PRO A 43 15.36 -9.12 -12.81
C PRO A 43 13.94 -8.54 -12.89
N GLY A 44 13.17 -8.60 -11.80
CA GLY A 44 11.80 -8.09 -11.77
C GLY A 44 11.74 -6.57 -11.93
N GLU A 45 12.64 -5.84 -11.26
CA GLU A 45 12.78 -4.40 -11.38
C GLU A 45 13.30 -3.98 -12.75
N ALA A 46 14.29 -4.69 -13.30
CA ALA A 46 14.76 -4.44 -14.66
C ALA A 46 13.63 -4.60 -15.70
N ALA A 47 12.79 -5.62 -15.56
CA ALA A 47 11.62 -5.79 -16.42
C ALA A 47 10.61 -4.63 -16.27
N ARG A 48 10.37 -4.14 -15.05
CA ARG A 48 9.50 -2.97 -14.80
C ARG A 48 10.06 -1.69 -15.42
N TRP A 49 11.37 -1.48 -15.34
CA TRP A 49 12.04 -0.33 -15.96
C TRP A 49 11.96 -0.40 -17.48
N ALA A 50 12.22 -1.58 -18.07
CA ALA A 50 12.11 -1.80 -19.51
C ALA A 50 10.67 -1.57 -20.02
N ALA A 51 9.66 -2.05 -19.29
CA ALA A 51 8.25 -1.80 -19.62
C ALA A 51 7.87 -0.31 -19.56
N SER A 52 8.63 0.51 -18.82
CA SER A 52 8.41 1.95 -18.67
C SER A 52 9.38 2.80 -19.51
N ALA A 53 10.13 2.19 -20.44
CA ALA A 53 11.22 2.86 -21.15
C ALA A 53 10.78 4.14 -21.88
N GLU A 54 9.61 4.13 -22.52
CA GLU A 54 9.08 5.30 -23.22
C GLU A 54 8.77 6.46 -22.26
N LEU A 55 8.12 6.16 -21.12
CA LEU A 55 7.86 7.14 -20.05
C LEU A 55 9.18 7.74 -19.52
N LEU A 56 10.18 6.89 -19.28
CA LEU A 56 11.48 7.31 -18.75
C LEU A 56 12.21 8.22 -19.73
N ARG A 57 12.25 7.87 -21.02
CA ARG A 57 12.88 8.70 -22.06
C ARG A 57 12.13 10.00 -22.32
N GLY A 58 10.80 10.01 -22.14
CA GLY A 58 9.96 11.18 -22.32
C GLY A 58 10.16 12.28 -21.28
N SER A 59 10.80 12.00 -20.14
CA SER A 59 11.08 12.97 -19.08
C SER A 59 12.59 13.23 -18.94
N PRO A 60 13.11 14.37 -19.44
CA PRO A 60 14.55 14.67 -19.36
C PRO A 60 15.12 14.61 -17.93
N SER A 61 14.32 15.05 -16.94
CA SER A 61 14.73 15.05 -15.54
C SER A 61 14.89 13.64 -14.97
N VAL A 62 14.00 12.71 -15.34
CA VAL A 62 14.02 11.32 -14.89
C VAL A 62 15.04 10.51 -15.67
N ALA A 63 15.13 10.74 -16.99
CA ALA A 63 16.14 10.13 -17.85
C ALA A 63 17.55 10.38 -17.31
N ALA A 64 17.85 11.63 -16.93
CA ALA A 64 19.15 12.00 -16.35
C ALA A 64 19.45 11.39 -14.97
N LEU A 65 18.48 10.73 -14.33
CA LEU A 65 18.65 10.03 -13.05
C LEU A 65 18.70 8.51 -13.19
N LEU A 66 17.95 7.94 -14.15
CA LEU A 66 17.69 6.50 -14.21
C LEU A 66 18.20 5.83 -15.48
N LEU A 67 18.53 6.58 -16.54
CA LEU A 67 19.00 6.02 -17.80
C LEU A 67 20.51 6.23 -17.96
N GLY A 68 21.13 5.36 -18.76
CA GLY A 68 22.51 5.55 -19.22
C GLY A 68 22.68 6.83 -20.04
N GLU A 69 23.92 7.28 -20.24
CA GLU A 69 24.24 8.50 -21.00
C GLU A 69 23.73 8.44 -22.45
N ASP A 70 23.59 7.24 -23.01
CA ASP A 70 23.04 6.94 -24.33
C ASP A 70 21.49 6.78 -24.32
N GLY A 71 20.85 6.95 -23.17
CA GLY A 71 19.41 6.73 -22.99
C GLY A 71 19.02 5.25 -22.85
N ALA A 72 19.99 4.35 -22.64
CA ALA A 72 19.72 2.95 -22.36
C ALA A 72 19.04 2.77 -20.99
N VAL A 73 18.10 1.82 -20.94
CA VAL A 73 17.46 1.41 -19.68
C VAL A 73 18.35 0.34 -19.04
N PRO A 74 18.72 0.49 -17.76
CA PRO A 74 19.52 -0.51 -17.05
C PRO A 74 18.93 -1.91 -17.08
N THR A 75 19.82 -2.89 -17.15
CA THR A 75 19.45 -4.31 -17.27
C THR A 75 19.66 -5.09 -15.97
N ALA A 76 19.10 -6.29 -15.87
CA ALA A 76 19.26 -7.14 -14.70
C ALA A 76 20.75 -7.44 -14.43
N GLY A 77 21.17 -7.34 -13.17
CA GLY A 77 22.56 -7.51 -12.77
C GLY A 77 23.42 -6.23 -12.86
N GLU A 78 22.92 -5.19 -13.54
CA GLU A 78 23.64 -3.93 -13.65
C GLU A 78 23.68 -3.20 -12.31
N ARG A 79 24.83 -2.58 -12.01
CA ARG A 79 25.01 -1.82 -10.77
C ARG A 79 24.44 -0.43 -10.92
N ILE A 80 23.40 -0.12 -10.16
CA ILE A 80 22.76 1.19 -10.11
C ILE A 80 23.48 2.07 -9.09
N LEU A 81 23.88 3.27 -9.48
CA LEU A 81 24.47 4.29 -8.61
C LEU A 81 23.55 5.50 -8.52
N GLN A 82 23.37 6.04 -7.32
CA GLN A 82 22.48 7.19 -7.09
C GLN A 82 23.19 8.31 -6.33
N PRO A 83 24.27 8.90 -6.89
CA PRO A 83 25.13 9.86 -6.17
C PRO A 83 24.39 11.13 -5.73
N ARG A 84 23.37 11.56 -6.48
CA ARG A 84 22.53 12.71 -6.12
C ARG A 84 21.65 12.40 -4.90
N LEU A 85 21.07 11.21 -4.86
CA LEU A 85 20.31 10.73 -3.71
C LEU A 85 21.21 10.48 -2.50
N ALA A 86 22.43 9.99 -2.71
CA ALA A 86 23.42 9.81 -1.65
C ALA A 86 23.72 11.13 -0.94
N ARG A 87 23.87 12.26 -1.66
CA ARG A 87 24.03 13.58 -1.05
C ARG A 87 22.83 13.97 -0.17
N VAL A 88 21.62 13.65 -0.60
CA VAL A 88 20.41 13.90 0.21
C VAL A 88 20.41 13.04 1.47
N PHE A 89 20.73 11.75 1.37
CA PHE A 89 20.83 10.87 2.53
C PHE A 89 21.96 11.26 3.48
N GLU A 90 23.09 11.74 2.96
CA GLU A 90 24.20 12.26 3.77
C GLU A 90 23.76 13.48 4.58
N ALA A 91 23.09 14.45 3.95
CA ALA A 91 22.53 15.60 4.65
C ALA A 91 21.46 15.19 5.68
N LEU A 92 20.59 14.23 5.34
CA LEU A 92 19.61 13.69 6.29
C LEU A 92 20.29 13.04 7.50
N ALA A 93 21.40 12.34 7.30
CA ALA A 93 22.15 11.70 8.38
C ALA A 93 22.91 12.71 9.24
N SER A 94 23.54 13.73 8.64
CA SER A 94 24.37 14.72 9.37
C SER A 94 23.56 15.85 10.00
N ASP A 95 22.61 16.40 9.26
CA ASP A 95 21.91 17.65 9.59
C ASP A 95 20.48 17.37 10.12
N GLY A 96 20.06 16.11 10.05
CA GLY A 96 18.74 15.65 10.48
C GLY A 96 17.64 15.85 9.44
N PRO A 97 16.41 15.39 9.74
CA PRO A 97 15.30 15.36 8.79
C PRO A 97 14.83 16.75 8.34
N GLU A 98 15.05 17.79 9.15
CA GLU A 98 14.66 19.16 8.85
C GLU A 98 15.36 19.74 7.61
N VAL A 99 16.53 19.21 7.21
CA VAL A 99 17.20 19.65 5.98
C VAL A 99 16.31 19.44 4.74
N PHE A 100 15.43 18.44 4.77
CA PHE A 100 14.49 18.15 3.68
C PHE A 100 13.39 19.21 3.52
N TYR A 101 12.92 19.77 4.64
CA TYR A 101 11.78 20.70 4.69
C TYR A 101 12.20 22.16 4.89
N ARG A 102 13.41 22.38 5.42
CA ARG A 102 13.92 23.69 5.85
C ARG A 102 15.36 23.98 5.43
N GLY A 103 16.03 23.07 4.74
CA GLY A 103 17.38 23.28 4.21
C GLY A 103 17.44 23.36 2.69
N TRP A 104 18.63 23.11 2.15
CA TRP A 104 18.95 23.22 0.73
C TRP A 104 18.14 22.26 -0.15
N VAL A 105 17.67 21.14 0.40
CA VAL A 105 16.79 20.19 -0.29
C VAL A 105 15.45 20.87 -0.56
N ALA A 106 14.85 21.53 0.44
CA ALA A 106 13.61 22.27 0.27
C ALA A 106 13.75 23.41 -0.74
N ASP A 107 14.86 24.14 -0.70
CA ASP A 107 15.16 25.21 -1.66
C ASP A 107 15.25 24.66 -3.10
N SER A 108 15.88 23.49 -3.26
CA SER A 108 16.02 22.82 -4.56
C SER A 108 14.66 22.37 -5.12
N ILE A 109 13.81 21.78 -4.28
CA ILE A 109 12.44 21.37 -4.66
C ILE A 109 11.64 22.59 -5.13
N ALA A 110 11.58 23.65 -4.29
CA ALA A 110 10.77 24.83 -4.57
C ALA A 110 11.24 25.58 -5.82
N ALA A 111 12.55 25.75 -6.00
CA ALA A 111 13.10 26.44 -7.16
C ALA A 111 12.79 25.68 -8.46
N ASP A 112 12.90 24.35 -8.45
CA ASP A 112 12.72 23.53 -9.64
C ASP A 112 11.25 23.38 -10.04
N LEU A 113 10.38 23.12 -9.06
CA LEU A 113 8.94 23.06 -9.30
C LEU A 113 8.39 24.44 -9.72
N GLY A 114 8.87 25.54 -9.12
CA GLY A 114 8.48 26.89 -9.52
C GLY A 114 8.83 27.21 -10.98
N ARG A 115 10.02 26.82 -11.46
CA ARG A 115 10.40 26.96 -12.88
C ARG A 115 9.53 26.13 -13.82
N SER A 116 8.99 25.02 -13.33
CA SER A 116 8.20 24.06 -14.11
C SER A 116 6.69 24.32 -14.03
N GLY A 117 6.26 25.43 -13.43
CA GLY A 117 4.84 25.76 -13.23
C GLY A 117 4.14 24.94 -12.15
N GLY A 118 4.90 24.30 -11.26
CA GLY A 118 4.39 23.58 -10.10
C GLY A 118 3.98 24.51 -8.95
N TYR A 119 3.16 23.99 -8.05
CA TYR A 119 2.52 24.77 -6.98
C TYR A 119 3.21 24.68 -5.62
N VAL A 120 4.12 23.73 -5.42
CA VAL A 120 4.80 23.54 -4.13
C VAL A 120 5.83 24.63 -3.93
N THR A 121 5.63 25.47 -2.92
CA THR A 121 6.53 26.56 -2.57
C THR A 121 7.48 26.18 -1.43
N ARG A 122 8.46 27.06 -1.19
CA ARG A 122 9.36 26.95 -0.05
C ARG A 122 8.63 27.03 1.29
N GLU A 123 7.60 27.86 1.36
CA GLU A 123 6.77 28.05 2.55
C GLU A 123 5.95 26.79 2.83
N ASP A 124 5.34 26.20 1.80
CA ASP A 124 4.61 24.93 1.90
C ASP A 124 5.48 23.80 2.48
N LEU A 125 6.72 23.67 2.00
CA LEU A 125 7.68 22.69 2.51
C LEU A 125 8.01 22.94 3.98
N SER A 126 8.27 24.20 4.36
CA SER A 126 8.65 24.56 5.72
C SER A 126 7.52 24.38 6.75
N GLY A 127 6.27 24.53 6.29
CA GLY A 127 5.05 24.35 7.07
C GLY A 127 4.55 22.92 7.12
N TYR A 128 5.13 22.01 6.35
CA TYR A 128 4.71 20.61 6.32
C TYR A 128 4.98 19.90 7.66
N ARG A 129 4.02 19.09 8.09
CA ARG A 129 4.17 18.16 9.21
C ARG A 129 3.47 16.83 8.94
N ALA A 130 4.02 15.76 9.50
CA ALA A 130 3.33 14.47 9.55
C ALA A 130 2.17 14.57 10.55
N LEU A 131 0.96 14.25 10.10
CA LEU A 131 -0.25 14.29 10.92
C LEU A 131 -0.61 12.90 11.42
N ASP A 132 -1.37 12.84 12.51
CA ASP A 132 -2.00 11.60 12.93
C ASP A 132 -3.01 11.12 11.88
N ALA A 133 -2.99 9.82 11.63
CA ALA A 133 -4.01 9.18 10.82
C ALA A 133 -5.34 9.13 11.59
N VAL A 134 -6.44 9.17 10.87
CA VAL A 134 -7.74 8.84 11.46
C VAL A 134 -7.83 7.32 11.47
N MET A 135 -7.78 6.73 12.66
CA MET A 135 -7.81 5.28 12.82
C MET A 135 -9.24 4.73 12.84
N ALA A 136 -9.41 3.53 12.30
CA ALA A 136 -10.63 2.75 12.35
C ALA A 136 -10.34 1.40 13.01
N ARG A 137 -11.33 0.90 13.73
CA ARG A 137 -11.29 -0.40 14.41
C ARG A 137 -12.59 -1.14 14.18
N GLY A 138 -12.52 -2.45 14.02
CA GLY A 138 -13.69 -3.32 13.96
C GLY A 138 -13.37 -4.71 14.45
N ARG A 139 -14.40 -5.42 14.91
CA ARG A 139 -14.30 -6.77 15.44
C ARG A 139 -14.93 -7.77 14.49
N ILE A 140 -14.22 -8.88 14.27
CA ILE A 140 -14.66 -10.07 13.53
C ILE A 140 -14.25 -11.29 14.35
N ALA A 141 -15.12 -12.28 14.50
CA ALA A 141 -14.88 -13.41 15.41
C ALA A 141 -14.31 -12.95 16.78
N ASP A 142 -13.13 -13.47 17.16
CA ASP A 142 -12.37 -13.12 18.37
C ASP A 142 -11.27 -12.06 18.13
N LEU A 143 -11.21 -11.48 16.93
CA LEU A 143 -10.15 -10.56 16.49
C LEU A 143 -10.61 -9.10 16.47
N GLU A 144 -9.68 -8.19 16.75
CA GLU A 144 -9.83 -6.76 16.47
C GLU A 144 -8.91 -6.36 15.31
N VAL A 145 -9.50 -5.83 14.24
CA VAL A 145 -8.77 -5.35 13.07
C VAL A 145 -8.63 -3.83 13.17
N VAL A 146 -7.40 -3.34 13.02
CA VAL A 146 -7.02 -1.93 13.11
C VAL A 146 -6.41 -1.48 11.80
N GLY A 147 -6.87 -0.35 11.28
CA GLY A 147 -6.33 0.26 10.06
C GLY A 147 -6.67 1.74 9.99
N SER A 148 -5.97 2.50 9.14
CA SER A 148 -6.28 3.93 8.94
C SER A 148 -7.46 4.12 7.98
N TRP A 149 -8.34 5.08 8.27
CA TRP A 149 -9.39 5.60 7.39
C TRP A 149 -8.96 6.82 6.55
N LEU A 150 -8.16 7.71 7.13
CA LEU A 150 -7.53 8.80 6.40
C LEU A 150 -6.04 8.79 6.76
N PRO A 151 -5.13 8.71 5.78
CA PRO A 151 -5.36 8.83 4.32
C PRO A 151 -5.73 7.51 3.59
N ALA A 152 -5.82 6.37 4.28
CA ALA A 152 -5.84 5.04 3.65
C ALA A 152 -7.19 4.28 3.75
N GLY A 153 -7.30 3.10 3.14
CA GLY A 153 -8.51 2.28 3.04
C GLY A 153 -8.74 1.21 4.11
N GLY A 154 -8.10 1.32 5.27
CA GLY A 154 -8.23 0.34 6.35
C GLY A 154 -9.67 0.15 6.84
N ALA A 155 -10.44 1.24 6.99
CA ALA A 155 -11.86 1.12 7.40
C ALA A 155 -12.71 0.36 6.38
N THR A 156 -12.43 0.53 5.08
CA THR A 156 -13.09 -0.23 4.00
C THR A 156 -12.79 -1.72 4.09
N SER A 157 -11.53 -2.09 4.40
CA SER A 157 -11.18 -3.50 4.66
C SER A 157 -11.93 -4.04 5.88
N ILE A 158 -12.00 -3.26 6.97
CA ILE A 158 -12.70 -3.64 8.20
C ILE A 158 -14.19 -3.86 7.94
N GLU A 159 -14.85 -2.97 7.20
CA GLU A 159 -16.26 -3.10 6.85
C GLU A 159 -16.54 -4.39 6.08
N ALA A 160 -15.79 -4.66 5.01
CA ALA A 160 -15.98 -5.87 4.21
C ALA A 160 -15.81 -7.14 5.06
N LEU A 161 -14.82 -7.17 5.96
CA LEU A 161 -14.62 -8.27 6.91
C LEU A 161 -15.80 -8.42 7.88
N GLN A 162 -16.33 -7.33 8.42
CA GLN A 162 -17.49 -7.36 9.30
C GLN A 162 -18.76 -7.82 8.57
N ILE A 163 -18.97 -7.41 7.32
CA ILE A 163 -20.10 -7.86 6.50
C ILE A 163 -20.08 -9.39 6.34
N LEU A 164 -18.91 -9.94 5.98
CA LEU A 164 -18.71 -11.39 5.84
C LEU A 164 -18.97 -12.14 7.17
N ASP A 165 -18.37 -11.65 8.25
CA ASP A 165 -18.54 -12.20 9.61
C ASP A 165 -20.02 -12.22 10.03
N ARG A 166 -20.78 -11.15 9.77
CA ARG A 166 -22.19 -11.06 10.17
C ARG A 166 -23.16 -11.79 9.26
N ALA A 167 -22.74 -12.10 8.03
CA ALA A 167 -23.46 -13.01 7.15
C ALA A 167 -23.15 -14.48 7.45
N GLY A 168 -22.09 -14.78 8.22
CA GLY A 168 -21.63 -16.15 8.44
C GLY A 168 -21.01 -16.77 7.17
N VAL A 169 -20.50 -15.94 6.25
CA VAL A 169 -19.88 -16.39 5.00
C VAL A 169 -18.37 -16.27 5.11
N GLY A 170 -17.67 -17.37 4.83
CA GLY A 170 -16.22 -17.41 4.88
C GLY A 170 -15.62 -18.43 3.91
N PRO A 171 -14.29 -18.61 3.95
CA PRO A 171 -13.57 -19.56 3.08
C PRO A 171 -14.09 -21.00 3.16
N THR A 172 -14.71 -21.39 4.28
CA THR A 172 -15.27 -22.74 4.51
C THR A 172 -16.70 -22.91 4.01
N SER A 173 -17.41 -21.85 3.58
CA SER A 173 -18.79 -21.92 3.07
C SER A 173 -18.93 -22.61 1.70
N GLY A 174 -17.81 -23.00 1.09
CA GLY A 174 -17.75 -23.56 -0.25
C GLY A 174 -17.41 -22.51 -1.31
N PRO A 175 -16.80 -22.91 -2.44
CA PRO A 175 -16.15 -21.98 -3.37
C PRO A 175 -17.10 -20.96 -4.00
N GLY A 176 -18.31 -21.38 -4.38
CA GLY A 176 -19.32 -20.49 -4.99
C GLY A 176 -19.90 -19.48 -4.01
N GLU A 177 -20.18 -19.91 -2.78
CA GLU A 177 -20.70 -19.02 -1.73
C GLU A 177 -19.63 -18.04 -1.26
N TRP A 178 -18.40 -18.51 -1.05
CA TRP A 178 -17.27 -17.67 -0.68
C TRP A 178 -16.98 -16.61 -1.74
N ALA A 179 -16.90 -16.98 -3.02
CA ALA A 179 -16.61 -16.03 -4.09
C ALA A 179 -17.70 -14.95 -4.20
N ARG A 180 -18.98 -15.34 -4.17
CA ARG A 180 -20.11 -14.39 -4.17
C ARG A 180 -20.08 -13.46 -2.97
N GLY A 181 -19.96 -14.02 -1.77
CA GLY A 181 -19.99 -13.24 -0.54
C GLY A 181 -18.83 -12.25 -0.48
N LEU A 182 -17.62 -12.69 -0.84
CA LEU A 182 -16.45 -11.83 -0.88
C LEU A 182 -16.63 -10.69 -1.91
N ALA A 183 -17.09 -10.99 -3.12
CA ALA A 183 -17.32 -9.98 -4.15
C ALA A 183 -18.38 -8.95 -3.73
N THR A 184 -19.52 -9.40 -3.20
CA THR A 184 -20.61 -8.51 -2.79
C THR A 184 -20.23 -7.68 -1.54
N ALA A 185 -19.57 -8.27 -0.54
CA ALA A 185 -19.10 -7.53 0.65
C ALA A 185 -18.11 -6.41 0.28
N LEU A 186 -17.14 -6.72 -0.59
CA LEU A 186 -16.18 -5.73 -1.09
C LEU A 186 -16.88 -4.61 -1.87
N THR A 187 -17.88 -4.97 -2.68
CA THR A 187 -18.65 -4.01 -3.46
C THR A 187 -19.37 -3.00 -2.57
N TYR A 188 -20.06 -3.47 -1.52
CA TYR A 188 -20.70 -2.58 -0.55
C TYR A 188 -19.68 -1.68 0.15
N ALA A 189 -18.56 -2.23 0.60
CA ALA A 189 -17.54 -1.44 1.28
C ALA A 189 -16.94 -0.34 0.38
N TYR A 190 -16.73 -0.61 -0.91
CA TYR A 190 -16.28 0.41 -1.86
C TYR A 190 -17.33 1.49 -2.12
N GLN A 191 -18.61 1.12 -2.26
CA GLN A 191 -19.71 2.07 -2.42
C GLN A 191 -19.83 2.99 -1.19
N ASP A 192 -19.78 2.41 0.01
CA ASP A 192 -19.92 3.16 1.24
C ASP A 192 -18.72 4.07 1.49
N ARG A 193 -17.51 3.65 1.10
CA ARG A 193 -16.31 4.50 1.05
C ARG A 193 -16.52 5.76 0.19
N GLU A 194 -17.04 5.61 -1.03
CA GLU A 194 -17.30 6.76 -1.91
C GLU A 194 -18.42 7.65 -1.38
N ARG A 195 -19.46 7.05 -0.79
CA ARG A 195 -20.60 7.77 -0.21
C ARG A 195 -20.21 8.73 0.92
N VAL A 196 -19.18 8.40 1.69
CA VAL A 196 -18.72 9.23 2.81
C VAL A 196 -17.54 10.12 2.45
N GLN A 197 -17.15 10.18 1.17
CA GLN A 197 -16.11 11.10 0.73
C GLN A 197 -16.54 12.54 1.01
N GLY A 198 -15.64 13.32 1.62
CA GLY A 198 -15.93 14.69 2.06
C GLY A 198 -16.69 14.83 3.38
N HIS A 199 -17.14 13.73 4.00
CA HIS A 199 -17.70 13.77 5.35
C HIS A 199 -16.60 13.94 6.42
N PRO A 200 -16.94 14.43 7.64
CA PRO A 200 -15.99 14.49 8.75
C PRO A 200 -15.31 13.12 8.98
N PRO A 201 -13.97 13.01 8.86
CA PRO A 201 -13.29 11.72 8.78
C PRO A 201 -13.58 10.77 9.95
N THR A 202 -13.61 11.28 11.18
CA THR A 202 -13.88 10.46 12.38
C THR A 202 -15.30 9.91 12.41
N ARG A 203 -16.30 10.70 11.97
CA ARG A 203 -17.69 10.27 11.85
C ARG A 203 -17.87 9.25 10.72
N ALA A 204 -17.20 9.47 9.59
CA ALA A 204 -17.20 8.54 8.46
C ALA A 204 -16.61 7.18 8.86
N ALA A 205 -15.44 7.16 9.50
CA ALA A 205 -14.81 5.95 10.02
C ALA A 205 -15.74 5.18 10.98
N ALA A 206 -16.34 5.88 11.95
CA ALA A 206 -17.24 5.26 12.92
C ALA A 206 -18.53 4.69 12.30
N TRP A 207 -19.02 5.30 11.21
CA TRP A 207 -20.20 4.81 10.50
C TRP A 207 -19.87 3.57 9.65
N ILE A 208 -18.76 3.62 8.88
CA ILE A 208 -18.29 2.51 8.03
C ILE A 208 -18.00 1.25 8.83
N THR A 209 -17.39 1.37 10.02
CA THR A 209 -17.07 0.20 10.85
C THR A 209 -18.16 -0.16 11.87
N SER A 210 -19.38 0.37 11.68
CA SER A 210 -20.48 0.15 12.62
C SER A 210 -21.12 -1.23 12.46
N ASP A 211 -21.46 -1.84 13.60
CA ASP A 211 -22.14 -3.14 13.67
C ASP A 211 -23.46 -3.16 12.90
N SER A 212 -24.23 -2.08 12.99
CA SER A 212 -25.51 -1.91 12.32
C SER A 212 -25.39 -1.91 10.80
N LEU A 213 -24.32 -1.30 10.27
CA LEU A 213 -24.06 -1.23 8.84
C LEU A 213 -23.71 -2.61 8.30
N ALA A 214 -22.75 -3.29 8.96
CA ALA A 214 -22.34 -4.64 8.61
C ALA A 214 -23.51 -5.63 8.61
N ARG A 215 -24.38 -5.60 9.64
CA ARG A 215 -25.58 -6.45 9.68
C ARG A 215 -26.60 -6.15 8.59
N ARG A 216 -26.70 -4.89 8.15
CA ARG A 216 -27.60 -4.51 7.04
C ARG A 216 -27.12 -5.16 5.75
N HIS A 217 -25.87 -4.90 5.37
CA HIS A 217 -25.27 -5.48 4.17
C HIS A 217 -25.18 -7.00 4.23
N GLY A 218 -24.91 -7.58 5.40
CA GLY A 218 -24.88 -9.04 5.57
C GLY A 218 -26.21 -9.74 5.23
N ARG A 219 -27.36 -9.07 5.40
CA ARG A 219 -28.66 -9.62 5.00
C ARG A 219 -28.89 -9.59 3.48
N GLU A 220 -28.14 -8.76 2.77
CA GLU A 220 -28.28 -8.51 1.32
C GLU A 220 -27.15 -9.18 0.50
N LEU A 221 -26.27 -9.94 1.16
CA LEU A 221 -25.04 -10.49 0.59
C LEU A 221 -25.24 -11.47 -0.60
N GLY A 222 -26.47 -11.92 -0.85
CA GLY A 222 -26.80 -12.94 -1.84
C GLY A 222 -26.95 -12.47 -3.29
N SER A 223 -26.95 -11.15 -3.57
CA SER A 223 -27.16 -10.61 -4.93
C SER A 223 -25.94 -9.84 -5.42
N ALA A 224 -25.70 -9.85 -6.74
CA ALA A 224 -24.70 -8.95 -7.33
C ALA A 224 -25.09 -7.48 -7.08
N ALA A 225 -24.07 -6.66 -6.86
CA ALA A 225 -24.17 -5.22 -6.75
C ALA A 225 -23.24 -4.59 -7.79
N SER A 226 -23.46 -3.34 -8.18
CA SER A 226 -22.53 -2.64 -9.06
C SER A 226 -21.52 -1.87 -8.23
N GLY A 227 -20.25 -2.24 -8.28
CA GLY A 227 -19.18 -1.48 -7.64
C GLY A 227 -18.79 -0.24 -8.43
N PRO A 228 -17.90 0.59 -7.88
CA PRO A 228 -17.23 1.62 -8.65
C PRO A 228 -16.26 1.03 -9.67
N SER A 229 -15.90 1.85 -10.66
CA SER A 229 -14.97 1.48 -11.73
C SER A 229 -13.51 1.62 -11.30
N ASP A 230 -12.66 0.80 -11.93
CA ASP A 230 -11.20 0.82 -11.77
C ASP A 230 -10.46 1.45 -12.97
N ALA A 231 -11.20 1.99 -13.95
CA ALA A 231 -10.67 2.37 -15.27
C ALA A 231 -9.45 3.31 -15.25
N ASP A 232 -9.18 4.00 -14.14
CA ASP A 232 -8.12 5.00 -14.01
C ASP A 232 -7.15 4.77 -12.83
N GLU A 233 -7.14 3.60 -12.17
CA GLU A 233 -6.28 3.38 -10.99
C GLU A 233 -4.96 2.65 -11.31
N PRO A 234 -3.79 3.34 -11.24
CA PRO A 234 -2.53 2.71 -11.53
C PRO A 234 -1.96 1.84 -10.39
N GLU A 235 -1.04 0.95 -10.74
CA GLU A 235 -0.79 -0.27 -9.95
C GLU A 235 0.60 -0.41 -9.33
N HIS A 236 1.09 0.54 -8.53
CA HIS A 236 2.39 0.39 -7.85
C HIS A 236 2.37 0.96 -6.43
N THR A 237 3.01 0.26 -5.50
CA THR A 237 3.16 0.60 -4.07
C THR A 237 4.10 -0.43 -3.45
N THR A 238 4.84 -0.05 -2.40
CA THR A 238 5.62 -0.99 -1.58
C THR A 238 5.10 -1.04 -0.14
N HIS A 239 5.27 -2.18 0.50
CA HIS A 239 4.86 -2.43 1.88
C HIS A 239 5.98 -3.12 2.66
N VAL A 240 6.17 -2.69 3.89
CA VAL A 240 7.09 -3.28 4.86
C VAL A 240 6.31 -3.58 6.15
N ALA A 241 6.46 -4.81 6.62
CA ALA A 241 5.97 -5.26 7.92
C ALA A 241 7.16 -5.61 8.81
N VAL A 242 7.14 -5.15 10.07
CA VAL A 242 8.17 -5.45 11.07
C VAL A 242 7.48 -5.80 12.39
N VAL A 243 7.98 -6.80 13.09
CA VAL A 243 7.63 -7.08 14.48
C VAL A 243 8.91 -7.40 15.24
N ASP A 244 9.10 -6.77 16.39
CA ASP A 244 10.26 -7.03 17.25
C ASP A 244 9.98 -8.11 18.32
N ALA A 245 10.96 -8.33 19.20
CA ALA A 245 10.88 -9.35 20.25
C ALA A 245 9.83 -9.02 21.33
N ASP A 246 9.50 -7.74 21.52
CA ASP A 246 8.55 -7.25 22.52
C ASP A 246 7.12 -7.16 21.94
N GLY A 247 6.94 -7.48 20.66
CA GLY A 247 5.66 -7.44 19.98
C GLY A 247 5.32 -6.07 19.38
N PHE A 248 6.27 -5.14 19.31
CA PHE A 248 6.07 -3.86 18.63
C PHE A 248 5.93 -4.10 17.13
N ALA A 249 4.72 -3.91 16.60
CA ALA A 249 4.38 -4.19 15.21
C ALA A 249 4.26 -2.90 14.39
N VAL A 250 4.90 -2.88 13.22
CA VAL A 250 4.82 -1.80 12.23
C VAL A 250 4.25 -2.35 10.94
N ALA A 251 3.23 -1.67 10.40
CA ALA A 251 2.67 -1.89 9.07
C ALA A 251 2.84 -0.61 8.25
N LEU A 252 3.82 -0.56 7.35
CA LEU A 252 4.18 0.65 6.62
C LEU A 252 3.96 0.45 5.12
N THR A 253 3.06 1.23 4.54
CA THR A 253 2.80 1.25 3.10
C THR A 253 3.16 2.62 2.54
N GLN A 254 4.01 2.67 1.52
CA GLN A 254 4.42 3.91 0.86
C GLN A 254 4.32 3.80 -0.66
N SER A 255 4.05 4.91 -1.33
CA SER A 255 3.88 4.91 -2.79
C SER A 255 4.21 6.27 -3.41
N LEU A 256 4.65 6.24 -4.67
CA LEU A 256 4.68 7.39 -5.56
C LEU A 256 3.41 7.47 -6.44
N GLY A 257 2.49 6.50 -6.34
CA GLY A 257 1.32 6.33 -7.21
C GLY A 257 1.62 5.34 -8.34
N PRO A 258 1.28 5.62 -9.62
CA PRO A 258 1.76 4.84 -10.76
C PRO A 258 3.28 4.73 -10.73
N SER A 259 3.84 3.72 -11.40
CA SER A 259 5.29 3.39 -11.48
C SER A 259 6.24 4.50 -10.99
N PHE A 260 6.75 5.31 -11.91
CA PHE A 260 7.72 6.37 -11.63
C PHE A 260 7.04 7.67 -11.12
N GLY A 261 5.92 7.54 -10.42
CA GLY A 261 5.11 8.62 -9.86
C GLY A 261 4.62 9.60 -10.92
N ALA A 262 4.90 10.88 -10.72
CA ALA A 262 4.60 11.93 -11.69
C ALA A 262 5.52 11.91 -12.92
N ALA A 263 6.54 11.03 -12.95
CA ALA A 263 7.65 11.06 -13.89
C ALA A 263 8.37 12.44 -13.92
N VAL A 264 8.40 13.09 -12.75
CA VAL A 264 9.10 14.36 -12.53
C VAL A 264 10.12 14.14 -11.42
N ALA A 265 11.30 14.69 -11.60
CA ALA A 265 12.34 14.72 -10.59
C ALA A 265 13.02 16.07 -10.57
N THR A 266 13.49 16.50 -9.39
CA THR A 266 14.42 17.62 -9.34
C THR A 266 15.82 17.10 -9.60
N SER A 267 16.41 17.59 -10.69
CA SER A 267 17.65 17.05 -11.24
C SER A 267 18.78 16.99 -10.22
N SER A 268 18.85 17.91 -9.25
CA SER A 268 19.89 17.92 -8.21
C SER A 268 19.68 16.92 -7.06
N LEU A 269 18.51 16.31 -6.90
CA LEU A 269 18.13 15.59 -5.67
C LEU A 269 18.07 14.06 -5.80
N GLY A 270 17.99 13.52 -7.02
CA GLY A 270 18.10 12.07 -7.24
C GLY A 270 16.89 11.22 -6.85
N PHE A 271 15.73 11.83 -6.61
CA PHE A 271 14.47 11.13 -6.35
C PHE A 271 13.32 11.68 -7.20
N LEU A 272 12.29 10.85 -7.38
CA LEU A 272 11.09 11.18 -8.17
C LEU A 272 9.95 11.64 -7.26
N TYR A 273 9.08 12.47 -7.80
CA TYR A 273 7.89 12.95 -7.10
C TYR A 273 6.70 12.01 -7.28
N ALA A 274 5.91 11.89 -6.22
CA ALA A 274 4.67 11.15 -6.23
C ALA A 274 3.61 11.87 -7.07
N SER A 275 2.81 11.10 -7.82
CA SER A 275 1.59 11.59 -8.47
C SER A 275 0.46 11.53 -7.45
N THR A 276 0.27 12.64 -6.72
CA THR A 276 -0.58 12.67 -5.51
C THR A 276 -1.86 13.47 -5.66
N LEU A 277 -2.02 14.26 -6.73
CA LEU A 277 -3.17 15.13 -6.94
C LEU A 277 -3.58 15.13 -8.43
N GLY A 278 -4.88 15.00 -8.69
CA GLY A 278 -5.49 14.96 -10.03
C GLY A 278 -5.76 13.54 -10.57
N GLY A 279 -6.82 13.39 -11.37
CA GLY A 279 -7.29 12.11 -11.89
C GLY A 279 -8.01 11.27 -10.82
N TYR A 280 -7.51 10.05 -10.59
CA TYR A 280 -8.05 9.03 -9.65
C TYR A 280 -7.94 9.39 -8.15
N LEU A 281 -7.15 10.41 -7.79
CA LEU A 281 -7.01 10.90 -6.42
C LEU A 281 -7.87 12.15 -6.25
N ALA A 282 -8.78 12.11 -5.27
CA ALA A 282 -9.83 13.09 -4.96
C ALA A 282 -9.55 14.54 -5.40
N GLU A 283 -10.54 15.18 -6.02
CA GLU A 283 -10.57 16.63 -6.25
C GLU A 283 -10.50 17.35 -4.89
N GLY A 284 -9.32 17.90 -4.58
CA GLY A 284 -9.06 18.61 -3.35
C GLY A 284 -8.51 20.00 -3.63
N GLY A 285 -8.86 20.97 -2.78
CA GLY A 285 -8.27 22.30 -2.81
C GLY A 285 -6.85 22.35 -2.23
N PRO A 286 -6.17 23.51 -2.30
CA PRO A 286 -4.89 23.73 -1.64
C PRO A 286 -4.90 23.27 -0.17
N GLY A 287 -3.83 22.58 0.26
CA GLY A 287 -3.69 22.07 1.63
C GLY A 287 -4.42 20.76 1.93
N THR A 288 -5.18 20.20 0.99
CA THR A 288 -5.82 18.89 1.15
C THR A 288 -4.82 17.74 0.90
N ARG A 289 -5.15 16.55 1.41
CA ARG A 289 -4.39 15.31 1.17
C ARG A 289 -5.28 14.33 0.41
N ALA A 290 -4.70 13.67 -0.59
CA ALA A 290 -5.42 12.67 -1.38
C ALA A 290 -5.82 11.44 -0.55
N TRP A 291 -6.93 10.85 -0.95
CA TRP A 291 -7.38 9.56 -0.44
C TRP A 291 -6.62 8.44 -1.13
N SER A 292 -6.21 7.43 -0.37
CA SER A 292 -5.42 6.30 -0.87
C SER A 292 -6.13 4.97 -0.64
N SER A 293 -5.96 4.06 -1.58
CA SER A 293 -6.40 2.66 -1.48
C SER A 293 -5.44 1.77 -0.68
N GLN A 294 -4.31 2.32 -0.21
CA GLN A 294 -3.42 1.63 0.71
C GLN A 294 -4.19 1.09 1.92
N SER A 295 -3.92 -0.14 2.36
CA SER A 295 -4.60 -0.73 3.53
C SER A 295 -3.60 -1.49 4.40
N PRO A 296 -2.69 -0.78 5.11
CA PRO A 296 -1.91 -1.41 6.16
C PRO A 296 -2.85 -1.78 7.32
N LEU A 297 -2.83 -3.05 7.72
CA LEU A 297 -3.68 -3.61 8.76
C LEU A 297 -2.83 -4.23 9.86
N ILE A 298 -3.25 -4.02 11.10
CA ILE A 298 -2.78 -4.76 12.27
C ILE A 298 -4.00 -5.47 12.86
N VAL A 299 -3.89 -6.77 13.07
CA VAL A 299 -4.91 -7.61 13.69
C VAL A 299 -4.44 -7.99 15.08
N LEU A 300 -5.32 -7.78 16.05
CA LEU A 300 -5.09 -8.02 17.46
C LEU A 300 -5.96 -9.17 17.96
N ARG A 301 -5.45 -9.93 18.91
CA ARG A 301 -6.20 -10.86 19.75
C ARG A 301 -5.89 -10.52 21.21
N ASP A 302 -6.93 -10.28 22.00
CA ASP A 302 -6.79 -9.87 23.41
C ASP A 302 -5.89 -8.64 23.63
N GLY A 303 -5.89 -7.71 22.66
CA GLY A 303 -5.06 -6.49 22.69
C GLY A 303 -3.63 -6.66 22.16
N GLU A 304 -3.19 -7.89 21.90
CA GLU A 304 -1.85 -8.22 21.41
C GLU A 304 -1.83 -8.43 19.90
N PRO A 305 -0.81 -7.94 19.16
CA PRO A 305 -0.68 -8.22 17.73
C PRO A 305 -0.59 -9.72 17.45
N VAL A 306 -1.32 -10.17 16.42
CA VAL A 306 -1.23 -11.54 15.90
C VAL A 306 -0.99 -11.60 14.39
N LEU A 307 -1.26 -10.50 13.67
CA LEU A 307 -0.98 -10.37 12.26
C LEU A 307 -0.77 -8.90 11.90
N THR A 308 0.23 -8.61 11.07
CA THR A 308 0.38 -7.36 10.33
C THR A 308 0.43 -7.67 8.84
N LEU A 309 -0.30 -6.91 8.03
CA LEU A 309 -0.47 -7.17 6.61
C LEU A 309 -0.63 -5.86 5.85
N GLY A 310 -0.08 -5.81 4.65
CA GLY A 310 -0.34 -4.75 3.69
C GLY A 310 0.34 -5.06 2.37
N GLY A 311 0.31 -4.12 1.44
CA GLY A 311 0.79 -4.42 0.11
C GLY A 311 0.63 -3.32 -0.92
N GLY A 312 0.82 -3.69 -2.18
CA GLY A 312 0.70 -2.79 -3.33
C GLY A 312 -0.16 -3.35 -4.46
N GLY A 313 -0.96 -2.49 -5.08
CA GLY A 313 -1.81 -2.85 -6.22
C GLY A 313 -3.15 -2.09 -6.32
N GLY A 314 -3.21 -0.80 -5.96
CA GLY A 314 -4.43 0.02 -6.03
C GLY A 314 -5.52 -0.44 -5.08
N ARG A 315 -6.80 -0.29 -5.46
CA ARG A 315 -7.99 -0.81 -4.74
C ARG A 315 -7.87 -2.31 -4.45
N ARG A 316 -7.19 -3.08 -5.30
CA ARG A 316 -6.97 -4.52 -5.06
C ARG A 316 -6.19 -4.81 -3.78
N ILE A 317 -5.48 -3.85 -3.18
CA ILE A 317 -4.89 -4.01 -1.85
C ILE A 317 -5.98 -4.37 -0.83
N ILE A 318 -7.11 -3.67 -0.86
CA ILE A 318 -8.24 -3.88 0.05
C ILE A 318 -8.85 -5.27 -0.19
N SER A 319 -9.18 -5.62 -1.45
CA SER A 319 -9.80 -6.92 -1.73
C SER A 319 -8.91 -8.11 -1.39
N SER A 320 -7.63 -8.03 -1.72
CA SER A 320 -6.66 -9.07 -1.36
C SER A 320 -6.47 -9.17 0.15
N ALA A 321 -6.37 -8.03 0.86
CA ALA A 321 -6.16 -8.04 2.31
C ALA A 321 -7.37 -8.62 3.05
N VAL A 322 -8.59 -8.28 2.62
CA VAL A 322 -9.83 -8.85 3.16
C VAL A 322 -9.85 -10.37 2.99
N ALA A 323 -9.51 -10.87 1.80
CA ALA A 323 -9.47 -12.31 1.55
C ALA A 323 -8.47 -13.03 2.46
N VAL A 324 -7.27 -12.47 2.65
CA VAL A 324 -6.23 -13.06 3.52
C VAL A 324 -6.63 -13.00 4.99
N VAL A 325 -7.15 -11.88 5.47
CA VAL A 325 -7.57 -11.73 6.88
C VAL A 325 -8.76 -12.63 7.19
N ALA A 326 -9.72 -12.79 6.27
CA ALA A 326 -10.84 -13.73 6.44
C ALA A 326 -10.36 -15.18 6.56
N ARG A 327 -9.36 -15.58 5.76
CA ARG A 327 -8.71 -16.91 5.85
C ARG A 327 -7.98 -17.10 7.17
N PHE A 328 -7.19 -16.12 7.59
CA PHE A 328 -6.50 -16.13 8.87
C PHE A 328 -7.49 -16.24 10.04
N ALA A 329 -8.59 -15.49 10.01
CA ALA A 329 -9.67 -15.57 11.00
C ALA A 329 -10.36 -16.94 11.03
N SER A 330 -10.34 -17.67 9.91
CA SER A 330 -10.86 -19.04 9.80
C SER A 330 -9.85 -20.12 10.22
N GLY A 331 -8.66 -19.73 10.68
CA GLY A 331 -7.62 -20.64 11.18
C GLY A 331 -6.56 -21.05 10.15
N GLU A 332 -6.57 -20.51 8.93
CA GLU A 332 -5.50 -20.74 7.96
C GLU A 332 -4.21 -19.99 8.35
N SER A 333 -3.05 -20.52 7.95
CA SER A 333 -1.77 -19.84 8.16
C SER A 333 -1.66 -18.60 7.25
N LEU A 334 -0.81 -17.63 7.61
CA LEU A 334 -0.54 -16.48 6.73
C LEU A 334 0.03 -16.92 5.37
N ALA A 335 0.86 -17.96 5.35
CA ALA A 335 1.42 -18.49 4.11
C ALA A 335 0.34 -19.06 3.19
N ASP A 336 -0.59 -19.85 3.74
CA ASP A 336 -1.71 -20.39 2.97
C ASP A 336 -2.63 -19.26 2.48
N GLY A 337 -2.92 -18.29 3.33
CA GLY A 337 -3.72 -17.12 2.98
C GLY A 337 -3.11 -16.31 1.82
N LEU A 338 -1.80 -16.07 1.84
CA LEU A 338 -1.09 -15.35 0.78
C LEU A 338 -0.98 -16.15 -0.52
N ALA A 339 -0.87 -17.48 -0.43
CA ALA A 339 -0.85 -18.38 -1.59
C ALA A 339 -2.23 -18.58 -2.21
N ALA A 340 -3.32 -18.41 -1.46
CA ALA A 340 -4.68 -18.66 -1.93
C ALA A 340 -5.14 -17.71 -3.03
N SER A 341 -5.98 -18.21 -3.93
CA SER A 341 -6.56 -17.49 -5.08
C SER A 341 -7.27 -16.19 -4.68
N ARG A 342 -7.17 -15.13 -5.51
CA ARG A 342 -7.69 -13.77 -5.24
C ARG A 342 -8.86 -13.43 -6.16
N LEU A 343 -9.64 -12.42 -5.77
CA LEU A 343 -10.64 -11.82 -6.65
C LEU A 343 -10.73 -10.32 -6.40
N HIS A 344 -11.28 -9.60 -7.36
CA HIS A 344 -11.55 -8.18 -7.24
C HIS A 344 -12.83 -7.80 -8.01
N PRO A 345 -13.85 -7.24 -7.34
CA PRO A 345 -15.01 -6.67 -8.02
C PRO A 345 -14.74 -5.24 -8.50
N ALA A 346 -15.10 -4.94 -9.74
CA ALA A 346 -15.11 -3.60 -10.33
C ALA A 346 -16.31 -3.48 -11.29
N ASP A 347 -17.07 -2.39 -11.19
CA ASP A 347 -18.34 -2.21 -11.89
C ASP A 347 -19.28 -3.42 -11.69
N THR A 348 -19.71 -4.06 -12.78
CA THR A 348 -20.52 -5.31 -12.80
C THR A 348 -19.67 -6.55 -13.03
N THR A 349 -18.34 -6.43 -12.92
CA THR A 349 -17.37 -7.47 -13.26
C THR A 349 -16.61 -7.93 -12.02
N VAL A 350 -16.36 -9.23 -11.92
CA VAL A 350 -15.38 -9.78 -10.98
C VAL A 350 -14.19 -10.29 -11.77
N TYR A 351 -13.03 -9.68 -11.53
CA TYR A 351 -11.75 -10.23 -11.93
C TYR A 351 -11.40 -11.37 -10.98
N LEU A 352 -11.32 -12.57 -11.52
CA LEU A 352 -11.15 -13.81 -10.78
C LEU A 352 -9.81 -14.43 -11.15
N ASP A 353 -8.98 -14.71 -10.16
CA ASP A 353 -7.72 -15.41 -10.35
C ASP A 353 -7.93 -16.76 -11.05
N ASP A 354 -7.09 -17.06 -12.04
CA ASP A 354 -7.18 -18.26 -12.88
C ASP A 354 -7.16 -19.55 -12.06
N THR A 355 -6.56 -19.52 -10.87
CA THR A 355 -6.49 -20.67 -9.97
C THR A 355 -7.78 -20.94 -9.19
N TRP A 356 -8.83 -20.12 -9.30
CA TRP A 356 -10.14 -20.44 -8.71
C TRP A 356 -10.86 -21.56 -9.47
N SER A 357 -11.52 -22.45 -8.74
CA SER A 357 -12.38 -23.50 -9.31
C SER A 357 -13.54 -22.93 -10.13
N ASP A 358 -14.04 -23.67 -11.11
CA ASP A 358 -15.22 -23.27 -11.90
C ASP A 358 -16.49 -23.11 -11.04
N ALA A 359 -16.63 -23.90 -9.97
CA ALA A 359 -17.72 -23.73 -9.01
C ALA A 359 -17.77 -22.32 -8.38
N ALA A 360 -16.62 -21.65 -8.24
CA ALA A 360 -16.56 -20.27 -7.78
C ALA A 360 -17.05 -19.29 -8.85
N ALA A 361 -16.61 -19.48 -10.10
CA ALA A 361 -17.05 -18.67 -11.23
C ALA A 361 -18.56 -18.83 -11.49
N ASP A 362 -19.09 -20.04 -11.40
CA ASP A 362 -20.52 -20.32 -11.53
C ASP A 362 -21.32 -19.72 -10.38
N GLY A 363 -20.75 -19.75 -9.18
CA GLY A 363 -21.28 -19.04 -8.03
C GLY A 363 -21.48 -17.56 -8.35
N LEU A 364 -20.44 -16.87 -8.82
CA LEU A 364 -20.50 -15.46 -9.21
C LEU A 364 -21.53 -15.20 -10.32
N ARG A 365 -21.51 -16.00 -11.41
CA ARG A 365 -22.45 -15.86 -12.53
C ARG A 365 -23.91 -16.01 -12.09
N SER A 366 -24.19 -16.96 -11.20
CA SER A 366 -25.54 -17.19 -10.67
C SER A 366 -26.10 -15.99 -9.89
N ALA A 367 -25.22 -15.16 -9.33
CA ALA A 367 -25.60 -13.93 -8.64
C ALA A 367 -25.74 -12.72 -9.58
N GLY A 368 -25.38 -12.85 -10.86
CA GLY A 368 -25.49 -11.79 -11.88
C GLY A 368 -24.15 -11.12 -12.25
N TRP A 369 -23.02 -11.59 -11.75
CA TRP A 369 -21.71 -11.02 -12.06
C TRP A 369 -21.21 -11.44 -13.45
N ARG A 370 -20.58 -10.49 -14.17
CA ARG A 370 -19.67 -10.84 -15.26
C ARG A 370 -18.36 -11.33 -14.66
N VAL A 371 -17.85 -12.47 -15.11
CA VAL A 371 -16.59 -13.04 -14.59
C VAL A 371 -15.51 -12.93 -15.65
N GLU A 372 -14.41 -12.26 -15.31
CA GLU A 372 -13.21 -12.20 -16.13
C GLU A 372 -12.04 -12.87 -15.40
N ARG A 373 -11.42 -13.83 -16.09
CA ARG A 373 -10.26 -14.56 -15.59
C ARG A 373 -9.00 -13.71 -15.75
N ARG A 374 -8.09 -13.75 -14.77
CA ARG A 374 -6.84 -12.98 -14.73
C ARG A 374 -5.74 -13.80 -14.08
N GLU A 375 -4.52 -13.63 -14.61
CA GLU A 375 -3.33 -14.17 -13.96
C GLU A 375 -3.15 -13.59 -12.56
N ARG A 376 -2.53 -14.36 -11.69
CA ARG A 376 -2.28 -14.00 -10.29
C ARG A 376 -1.53 -12.67 -10.11
N SER A 377 -0.65 -12.32 -11.05
CA SER A 377 0.13 -11.08 -11.09
C SER A 377 -0.73 -9.82 -11.20
N TYR A 378 -1.98 -9.95 -11.68
CA TYR A 378 -2.95 -8.85 -11.71
C TYR A 378 -3.37 -8.43 -10.30
N PHE A 379 -3.35 -9.31 -9.29
CA PHE A 379 -3.86 -8.95 -7.96
C PHE A 379 -2.78 -8.31 -7.07
N ALA A 380 -3.22 -7.61 -6.02
CA ALA A 380 -2.29 -6.87 -5.16
C ALA A 380 -1.27 -7.77 -4.44
N ARG A 381 -0.01 -7.32 -4.44
CA ARG A 381 1.14 -7.92 -3.76
C ARG A 381 1.04 -7.70 -2.27
N LEU A 382 0.90 -8.75 -1.47
CA LEU A 382 0.77 -8.62 -0.02
C LEU A 382 1.95 -9.26 0.72
N ASN A 383 2.47 -8.58 1.73
CA ASN A 383 3.48 -9.10 2.64
C ASN A 383 3.00 -8.88 4.08
N GLY A 384 3.41 -9.75 4.99
CA GLY A 384 2.99 -9.66 6.38
C GLY A 384 3.82 -10.48 7.35
N ILE A 385 3.52 -10.32 8.63
CA ILE A 385 4.08 -11.12 9.71
C ILE A 385 2.91 -11.61 10.57
N ALA A 386 2.84 -12.91 10.82
CA ALA A 386 1.84 -13.50 11.69
C ALA A 386 2.48 -14.22 12.89
N ARG A 387 1.74 -14.27 14.00
CA ARG A 387 2.11 -15.06 15.16
C ARG A 387 1.73 -16.52 14.89
N GLY A 388 2.75 -17.36 14.71
CA GLY A 388 2.62 -18.78 14.50
C GLY A 388 2.50 -19.60 15.80
N PRO A 389 2.45 -20.94 15.67
CA PRO A 389 2.41 -21.84 16.80
C PRO A 389 3.57 -21.60 17.79
N GLY A 390 3.29 -21.77 19.08
CA GLY A 390 4.28 -21.53 20.14
C GLY A 390 4.67 -20.07 20.35
N GLY A 391 3.95 -19.12 19.72
CA GLY A 391 4.18 -17.68 19.88
C GLY A 391 5.31 -17.11 19.02
N THR A 392 5.83 -17.88 18.06
CA THR A 392 6.89 -17.46 17.13
C THR A 392 6.35 -16.51 16.05
N TRP A 393 7.15 -15.54 15.60
CA TRP A 393 6.79 -14.68 14.47
C TRP A 393 7.21 -15.29 13.14
N GLN A 394 6.30 -15.30 12.18
CA GLN A 394 6.51 -15.81 10.83
C GLN A 394 6.27 -14.70 9.81
N GLY A 395 7.36 -14.21 9.21
CA GLY A 395 7.29 -13.29 8.08
C GLY A 395 7.05 -14.05 6.78
N VAL A 396 6.15 -13.54 5.95
CA VAL A 396 5.82 -14.14 4.66
C VAL A 396 5.72 -13.04 3.61
N ALA A 397 6.44 -13.24 2.51
CA ALA A 397 6.30 -12.42 1.31
C ALA A 397 5.37 -13.08 0.29
N ASP A 398 4.75 -12.28 -0.57
CA ASP A 398 3.86 -12.77 -1.62
C ASP A 398 4.59 -13.79 -2.51
N PRO A 399 4.11 -15.05 -2.63
CA PRO A 399 4.85 -16.11 -3.32
C PRO A 399 4.94 -15.93 -4.84
N VAL A 400 4.15 -15.03 -5.42
CA VAL A 400 4.05 -14.83 -6.87
C VAL A 400 5.19 -13.92 -7.37
N TRP A 401 5.77 -13.13 -6.48
CA TRP A 401 6.73 -12.10 -6.84
C TRP A 401 8.11 -12.46 -6.29
N ALA A 402 9.03 -12.78 -7.20
CA ALA A 402 10.36 -13.27 -6.88
C ALA A 402 11.24 -12.29 -6.08
N ASP A 403 10.88 -11.00 -6.04
CA ASP A 403 11.67 -9.96 -5.37
C ASP A 403 11.25 -9.72 -3.90
N GLY A 404 10.18 -10.36 -3.44
CA GLY A 404 9.74 -10.28 -2.05
C GLY A 404 10.67 -11.06 -1.11
N ALA A 405 10.88 -10.56 0.10
CA ALA A 405 11.70 -11.25 1.10
C ALA A 405 11.07 -11.17 2.49
N ALA A 406 11.28 -12.23 3.26
CA ALA A 406 11.01 -12.29 4.69
C ALA A 406 12.27 -12.81 5.40
N ALA A 407 12.68 -12.13 6.46
CA ALA A 407 13.85 -12.49 7.24
C ALA A 407 13.59 -12.25 8.73
N GLY A 408 14.24 -13.06 9.57
CA GLY A 408 14.32 -12.85 11.02
C GLY A 408 15.69 -12.28 11.43
N PRO A 409 15.84 -11.83 12.67
CA PRO A 409 17.14 -11.41 13.18
C PRO A 409 18.14 -12.56 13.07
N LEU A 410 19.33 -12.26 12.56
CA LEU A 410 20.45 -13.20 12.59
C LEU A 410 20.75 -13.52 14.05
N ARG A 411 20.60 -14.79 14.45
CA ARG A 411 21.06 -15.22 15.78
C ARG A 411 22.57 -15.00 15.82
N PRO A 412 23.13 -14.33 16.84
CA PRO A 412 24.57 -14.23 16.97
C PRO A 412 25.17 -15.65 17.06
N GLY A 413 25.98 -16.05 16.08
CA GLY A 413 26.69 -17.34 16.06
C GLY A 413 26.19 -18.40 15.07
N GLY A 414 25.46 -18.01 14.01
CA GLY A 414 25.05 -18.91 12.91
C GLY A 414 25.85 -18.71 11.63
#